data_AF-A0A357JKS8-F1
#
_entry.id   AF-A0A357JKS8-F1
#
_cell.length_a   1.000
_cell.length_b   1.000
_cell.length_c   1.000
_cell.angle_alpha   90.00
_cell.angle_beta   90.00
_cell.angle_gamma   90.00
#
_symmetry.space_group_name_H-M   'P 1'
#
loop_
_entity.id
_entity.type
_entity.pdbx_description
1 polymer ?
#
loop_
_entity_poly.entity_id
_entity_poly.type
_entity_poly.pdbx_seq_one_letter_code
_entity_poly.pdbx_strand_id
1 'polypeptide(L)'
;MTFTEKIQTVFFWKKSVQIIIPFFIVLVIISLLFNSFSSVISFNLTEIKSQNFENGKWKIFFSTKVIISILYGVWVAHKNIN
;
A
#
# COMPACT_ATOMS: atom_id res chain seq x y z
N MET A 1 -14.83 -10.72 -20.72
CA MET A 1 -13.91 -11.79 -20.26
C MET A 1 -14.21 -12.15 -18.81
N THR A 2 -14.08 -13.42 -18.43
CA THR A 2 -14.15 -13.86 -17.03
C THR A 2 -12.96 -13.32 -16.23
N PHE A 3 -13.04 -13.32 -14.89
CA PHE A 3 -11.92 -12.90 -14.04
C PHE A 3 -10.67 -13.74 -14.28
N THR A 4 -10.84 -15.05 -14.45
CA THR A 4 -9.76 -16.01 -14.71
C THR A 4 -9.03 -15.73 -16.02
N GLU A 5 -9.76 -15.31 -17.07
CA GLU A 5 -9.14 -14.90 -18.33
C GLU A 5 -8.35 -13.59 -18.16
N LYS A 6 -8.91 -12.63 -17.42
CA LYS A 6 -8.27 -11.32 -17.21
C LYS A 6 -6.95 -11.44 -16.44
N ILE A 7 -6.92 -12.20 -15.34
CA ILE A 7 -5.74 -12.30 -14.46
C ILE A 7 -4.54 -12.98 -15.14
N GLN A 8 -4.77 -13.76 -16.21
CA GLN A 8 -3.71 -14.37 -17.01
C GLN A 8 -3.02 -13.37 -17.95
N THR A 9 -3.61 -12.19 -18.18
CA THR A 9 -3.05 -11.20 -19.11
C THR A 9 -2.03 -10.28 -18.44
N VAL A 10 -0.93 -9.98 -19.14
CA VAL A 10 0.05 -8.96 -18.70
C VAL A 10 -0.60 -7.58 -18.58
N PHE A 11 -1.59 -7.29 -19.43
CA PHE A 11 -2.33 -6.02 -19.41
C PHE A 11 -3.06 -5.80 -18.07
N PHE A 12 -3.66 -6.85 -17.51
CA PHE A 12 -4.30 -6.80 -16.20
C PHE A 12 -3.32 -6.38 -15.11
N TRP A 13 -2.17 -7.04 -15.02
CA TRP A 13 -1.15 -6.72 -14.02
C TRP A 13 -0.54 -5.33 -14.20
N LYS A 14 -0.38 -4.86 -15.45
CA LYS A 14 0.05 -3.48 -15.73
C LYS A 14 -0.93 -2.47 -15.14
N LYS A 15 -2.25 -2.70 -15.29
CA LYS A 15 -3.29 -1.85 -14.70
C LYS A 15 -3.37 -1.97 -13.18
N SER A 16 -3.25 -3.18 -12.64
CA SER A 16 -3.21 -3.40 -11.20
C SER A 16 -2.02 -2.65 -10.57
N VAL A 17 -0.80 -2.80 -11.10
CA VAL A 17 0.39 -2.13 -10.56
C VAL A 17 0.27 -0.60 -10.61
N GLN A 18 -0.32 -0.06 -11.69
CA GLN A 18 -0.63 1.38 -11.78
C GLN A 18 -1.56 1.90 -10.68
N ILE A 19 -2.32 1.02 -10.02
CA ILE A 19 -3.21 1.34 -8.89
C ILE A 19 -2.56 1.00 -7.54
N ILE A 20 -1.93 -0.18 -7.45
CA ILE A 20 -1.28 -0.69 -6.22
C ILE A 20 -0.23 0.28 -5.72
N ILE A 21 0.65 0.78 -6.60
CA ILE A 21 1.76 1.67 -6.22
C ILE A 21 1.25 2.98 -5.59
N PRO A 22 0.43 3.80 -6.27
CA PRO A 22 -0.01 5.06 -5.68
C PRO A 22 -0.85 4.83 -4.42
N PHE A 23 -1.72 3.81 -4.39
CA PHE A 23 -2.52 3.50 -3.23
C PHE A 23 -1.67 3.07 -2.01
N PHE A 24 -0.64 2.25 -2.23
CA PHE A 24 0.31 1.87 -1.18
C PHE A 24 1.02 3.08 -0.58
N ILE A 25 1.49 4.00 -1.43
CA ILE A 25 2.16 5.24 -0.99
C ILE A 25 1.21 6.06 -0.11
N VAL A 26 -0.04 6.23 -0.55
CA VAL A 26 -1.07 6.95 0.23
C VAL A 26 -1.31 6.27 1.58
N LEU A 27 -1.43 4.93 1.62
CA LEU A 27 -1.60 4.19 2.88
C LEU A 27 -0.40 4.33 3.81
N VAL A 28 0.83 4.36 3.29
CA VAL A 28 2.04 4.61 4.09
C VAL A 28 1.98 6.00 4.71
N ILE A 29 1.71 7.04 3.91
CA ILE A 29 1.64 8.43 4.38
C ILE A 29 0.56 8.59 5.44
N ILE A 30 -0.66 8.13 5.16
CA ILE A 30 -1.78 8.20 6.09
C ILE A 30 -1.41 7.49 7.40
N SER A 31 -0.85 6.28 7.33
CA SER A 31 -0.50 5.55 8.56
C SER A 31 0.59 6.23 9.38
N LEU A 32 1.57 6.88 8.74
CA LEU A 32 2.59 7.67 9.44
C LEU A 32 1.98 8.88 10.14
N LEU A 33 1.04 9.55 9.46
CA LEU A 33 0.30 10.67 10.03
C LEU A 33 -0.53 10.21 11.24
N PHE A 34 -1.22 9.07 11.18
CA PHE A 34 -2.01 8.57 12.31
C PHE A 34 -1.16 8.09 13.49
N ASN A 35 -0.07 7.37 13.24
CA ASN A 35 0.74 6.78 14.30
C ASN A 35 1.70 7.77 14.96
N SER A 36 2.13 8.80 14.22
CA SER A 36 3.24 9.66 14.62
C SER A 36 3.06 11.12 14.16
N PHE A 37 1.81 11.62 14.15
CA PHE A 37 1.45 12.96 13.61
C PHE A 37 2.39 14.09 14.06
N SER A 38 2.56 14.21 15.38
CA SER A 38 3.41 15.26 15.99
C SER A 38 4.87 15.12 15.56
N SER A 39 5.38 13.89 15.52
CA SER A 39 6.74 13.59 15.08
C SER A 39 6.94 13.86 13.59
N VAL A 40 5.91 13.63 12.76
CA VAL A 40 5.93 13.96 11.33
C VAL A 40 5.94 15.47 11.10
N ILE A 41 5.13 16.25 11.82
CA ILE A 41 5.11 17.72 11.70
C ILE A 41 6.41 18.35 12.18
N SER A 42 6.97 17.85 13.29
CA SER A 42 8.24 18.32 13.85
C SER A 42 9.47 17.73 13.13
N PHE A 43 9.26 16.90 12.09
CA PHE A 43 10.30 16.22 11.34
C PHE A 43 11.28 15.41 12.23
N ASN A 44 10.80 14.88 13.36
CA ASN A 44 11.59 14.07 14.28
C ASN A 44 11.69 12.63 13.77
N LEU A 45 12.68 12.38 12.90
CA LEU A 45 12.92 11.08 12.27
C LEU A 45 13.28 9.98 13.27
N THR A 46 13.95 10.31 14.38
CA THR A 46 14.31 9.36 15.43
C THR A 46 13.06 8.79 16.08
N GLU A 47 12.11 9.66 16.43
CA GLU A 47 10.86 9.26 17.06
C GLU A 47 9.97 8.48 16.08
N ILE A 48 9.88 8.93 14.81
CA ILE A 48 9.14 8.20 13.76
C ILE A 48 9.68 6.77 13.61
N LYS A 49 11.01 6.62 13.63
CA LYS A 49 11.67 5.32 13.50
C LYS A 49 11.38 4.40 14.68
N SER A 50 11.54 4.89 15.91
CA SER A 50 11.24 4.13 17.13
C SER A 50 9.77 3.70 17.21
N GLN A 51 8.85 4.61 16.86
CA GLN A 51 7.41 4.36 16.94
C GLN A 51 6.94 3.36 15.88
N ASN A 52 7.43 3.44 14.64
CA ASN A 52 6.85 2.71 13.50
C ASN A 52 7.72 1.58 12.93
N PHE A 53 9.05 1.64 13.09
CA PHE A 53 9.98 0.81 12.31
C PHE A 53 10.89 -0.09 13.14
N GLU A 54 11.29 0.31 14.35
CA GLU A 54 12.19 -0.50 15.18
C GLU A 54 11.55 -1.77 15.75
N ASN A 55 12.39 -2.67 16.28
CA ASN A 55 11.94 -3.92 16.93
C ASN A 55 11.02 -4.79 16.06
N GLY A 56 11.23 -4.77 14.74
CA GLY A 56 10.43 -5.54 13.79
C GLY A 56 9.07 -4.94 13.45
N LYS A 57 8.69 -3.80 14.02
CA LYS A 57 7.43 -3.10 13.71
C LYS A 57 7.30 -2.77 12.22
N TRP A 58 8.42 -2.48 11.55
CA TRP A 58 8.43 -2.24 10.09
C TRP A 58 7.81 -3.39 9.31
N LYS A 59 7.99 -4.64 9.74
CA LYS A 59 7.45 -5.82 9.04
C LYS A 59 5.94 -5.75 9.01
N ILE A 60 5.32 -5.58 10.18
CA ILE A 60 3.85 -5.49 10.33
C ILE A 60 3.34 -4.21 9.64
N PHE A 61 4.05 -3.09 9.82
CA PHE A 61 3.69 -1.82 9.24
C PHE A 61 3.58 -1.89 7.71
N PHE A 62 4.57 -2.46 7.04
CA PHE A 62 4.60 -2.56 5.58
C PHE A 62 3.81 -3.76 5.05
N SER A 63 3.89 -4.93 5.69
CA SER A 63 3.21 -6.14 5.19
C SER A 63 1.69 -5.94 5.08
N THR A 64 1.09 -5.33 6.10
CA THR A 64 -0.35 -5.03 6.12
C THR A 64 -0.74 -4.12 4.95
N LYS A 65 0.06 -3.08 4.69
CA LYS A 65 -0.18 -2.13 3.60
C LYS A 65 0.02 -2.77 2.23
N VAL A 66 1.04 -3.61 2.07
CA VAL A 66 1.29 -4.36 0.84
C VAL A 66 0.10 -5.26 0.53
N ILE A 67 -0.36 -6.05 1.50
CA ILE A 67 -1.50 -6.97 1.33
C ILE A 67 -2.76 -6.20 0.93
N ILE A 68 -3.11 -5.15 1.68
CA ILE A 68 -4.31 -4.34 1.39
C ILE A 68 -4.20 -3.68 0.02
N SER A 69 -3.03 -3.17 -0.35
CA SER A 69 -2.83 -2.51 -1.64
C SER A 69 -2.96 -3.47 -2.81
N ILE A 70 -2.41 -4.68 -2.70
CA ILE A 70 -2.55 -5.73 -3.70
C ILE A 70 -4.02 -6.11 -3.87
N LEU A 71 -4.72 -6.40 -2.76
CA LEU A 71 -6.14 -6.78 -2.81
C LEU A 71 -6.99 -5.68 -3.46
N TYR A 72 -6.79 -4.43 -3.05
CA TYR A 72 -7.50 -3.29 -3.61
C TYR A 72 -7.19 -3.09 -5.10
N GLY A 73 -5.91 -3.05 -5.48
CA GLY A 73 -5.52 -2.80 -6.86
C GLY A 73 -5.93 -3.91 -7.83
N VAL A 74 -5.93 -5.17 -7.38
CA VAL A 74 -6.46 -6.31 -8.16
C VAL A 74 -7.97 -6.19 -8.32
N TRP A 75 -8.70 -5.87 -7.25
CA TRP A 75 -10.15 -5.69 -7.30
C TRP A 75 -10.56 -4.53 -8.23
N VAL A 76 -9.90 -3.38 -8.12
CA VAL A 76 -10.17 -2.22 -9.00
C VAL A 76 -9.83 -2.54 -10.46
N ALA A 77 -8.71 -3.21 -10.72
CA ALA A 77 -8.35 -3.61 -12.09
C ALA A 77 -9.38 -4.56 -12.70
N HIS A 78 -9.90 -5.52 -11.92
CA HIS A 78 -10.97 -6.41 -12.39
C HIS A 78 -12.25 -5.66 -12.76
N LYS A 79 -12.62 -4.65 -11.97
CA LYS A 79 -13.81 -3.82 -12.21
C LYS A 79 -13.67 -2.90 -13.44
N ASN A 80 -12.46 -2.46 -13.75
CA ASN A 80 -12.21 -1.48 -14.81
C ASN A 80 -11.80 -2.08 -16.16
N ILE A 81 -11.45 -3.37 -16.21
CA ILE A 81 -11.16 -4.10 -17.44
C ILE A 81 -12.43 -4.88 -17.81
N ASN A 82 -13.03 -4.60 -18.96
CA ASN A 82 -14.24 -5.30 -19.46
C ASN A 82 -13.89 -6.66 -20.09
#